data_AF-A0A8S8XWC4-F1
#
_entry.id   AF-A0A8S8XWC4-F1
#
_cell.length_a   1.000
_cell.length_b   1.000
_cell.length_c   1.000
_cell.angle_alpha   90.00
_cell.angle_beta   90.00
_cell.angle_gamma   90.00
#
_symmetry.space_group_name_H-M   'P 1'
#
loop_
_entity.id
_entity.type
_entity.pdbx_description
1 polymer ?
#
loop_
_entity_poly.entity_id
_entity_poly.type
_entity_poly.pdbx_seq_one_letter_code
_entity_poly.pdbx_strand_id
1 'polypeptide(L)'
;MLYTSRVIRVGPRFNMVMAALVGTVMFVYVGQFLLYLIGGVTIPFIHGSGLIGIGFSAIIVAIASFTLLSDFYFIEMGAKQGFPKHMEWWAAFGLLMSVVWIYIEVLRLISKLRD
;
A
#
# COMPACT_ATOMS: atom_id res chain seq x y z
N MET A 1 -23.56 17.62 -17.54
CA MET A 1 -22.19 18.04 -17.16
C MET A 1 -21.77 17.31 -15.87
N LEU A 2 -21.59 15.98 -15.96
CA LEU A 2 -21.28 15.10 -14.82
C LEU A 2 -20.15 14.09 -15.17
N TYR A 3 -19.31 14.43 -16.15
CA TYR A 3 -18.22 13.58 -16.69
C TYR A 3 -16.83 14.15 -16.37
N THR A 4 -16.74 15.22 -15.59
CA THR A 4 -15.52 16.00 -15.36
C THR A 4 -15.13 16.05 -13.88
N SER A 5 -15.69 15.19 -13.04
CA SER A 5 -15.26 15.05 -11.66
C SER A 5 -13.97 14.23 -11.55
N ARG A 6 -12.88 14.74 -12.17
CA ARG A 6 -11.48 14.47 -11.77
C ARG A 6 -11.21 15.13 -10.41
N VAL A 7 -12.03 14.84 -9.40
CA VAL A 7 -12.06 15.57 -8.11
C VAL A 7 -10.85 15.23 -7.25
N ILE A 8 -10.20 14.10 -7.49
CA ILE A 8 -8.95 13.78 -6.79
C ILE A 8 -7.78 14.10 -7.73
N ARG A 9 -7.31 15.35 -7.71
CA ARG A 9 -5.96 15.66 -8.22
C ARG A 9 -4.96 15.10 -7.24
N VAL A 10 -4.56 13.86 -7.49
CA VAL A 10 -3.45 13.20 -6.82
C VAL A 10 -2.17 13.95 -7.20
N GLY A 11 -1.83 15.03 -6.48
CA GLY A 11 -0.70 15.88 -6.82
C GLY A 11 0.66 15.21 -6.56
N PRO A 12 1.78 15.80 -7.03
CA PRO A 12 3.14 15.29 -6.75
C PRO A 12 3.40 15.10 -5.25
N ARG A 13 2.84 15.98 -4.42
CA ARG A 13 2.92 15.91 -2.95
C ARG A 13 2.18 14.71 -2.37
N PHE A 14 1.02 14.33 -2.93
CA PHE A 14 0.30 13.13 -2.48
C PHE A 14 1.09 11.87 -2.78
N ASN A 15 1.66 11.79 -3.99
CA ASN A 15 2.43 10.62 -4.41
C ASN A 15 3.70 10.44 -3.55
N MET A 16 4.35 11.55 -3.18
CA MET A 16 5.49 11.54 -2.25
C MET A 16 5.09 11.09 -0.84
N VAL A 17 3.94 11.53 -0.34
CA VAL A 17 3.40 11.08 0.97
C VAL A 17 3.05 9.60 0.93
N MET A 18 2.41 9.12 -0.13
CA MET A 18 2.11 7.68 -0.28
C MET A 18 3.38 6.84 -0.37
N ALA A 19 4.39 7.28 -1.13
CA ALA A 19 5.68 6.59 -1.20
C ALA A 19 6.35 6.51 0.18
N ALA A 20 6.28 7.57 0.99
CA ALA A 20 6.80 7.58 2.36
C ALA A 20 6.02 6.62 3.30
N LEU A 21 4.69 6.57 3.17
CA LEU A 21 3.84 5.67 3.94
C LEU A 21 4.11 4.20 3.59
N VAL A 22 4.16 3.88 2.29
CA VAL A 22 4.53 2.55 1.78
C VAL A 22 5.92 2.16 2.29
N GLY A 23 6.90 3.06 2.20
CA GLY A 23 8.25 2.85 2.70
C GLY A 23 8.28 2.56 4.20
N THR A 24 7.47 3.28 5.00
CA THR A 24 7.36 3.07 6.45
C THR A 24 6.80 1.70 6.78
N VAL A 25 5.70 1.28 6.11
CA VAL A 25 5.10 -0.04 6.33
C VAL A 25 6.08 -1.15 5.97
N MET A 26 6.78 -1.03 4.84
CA MET A 26 7.82 -1.97 4.43
C MET A 26 8.97 -2.03 5.44
N PHE A 27 9.40 -0.88 5.96
CA PHE A 27 10.47 -0.81 6.95
C PHE A 27 10.09 -1.52 8.26
N VAL A 28 8.84 -1.36 8.71
CA VAL A 28 8.33 -2.06 9.90
C VAL A 28 8.35 -3.58 9.68
N TYR A 29 7.89 -4.07 8.52
CA TYR A 29 7.89 -5.50 8.22
C TYR A 29 9.31 -6.09 8.11
N VAL A 30 10.23 -5.39 7.44
CA VAL A 30 11.63 -5.82 7.32
C VAL A 30 12.32 -5.80 8.68
N GLY A 31 12.11 -4.76 9.49
CA GLY A 31 12.62 -4.69 10.86
C GLY A 31 12.14 -5.86 11.71
N GLN A 32 10.86 -6.22 11.60
CA GLN A 32 10.31 -7.38 12.29
C GLN A 32 10.96 -8.70 11.83
N PHE A 33 11.16 -8.88 10.52
CA PHE A 33 11.83 -10.06 9.97
C PHE A 33 13.27 -10.20 10.48
N LEU A 34 14.03 -9.10 10.54
CA LEU A 34 15.40 -9.10 11.05
C LEU A 34 15.47 -9.40 12.56
N LEU A 35 14.55 -8.84 13.35
CA LEU A 35 14.46 -9.13 14.79
C LEU A 35 14.14 -10.60 15.05
N TYR A 36 13.25 -11.19 14.25
CA TYR A 36 12.94 -12.62 14.31
C TYR A 36 14.18 -13.48 13.99
N LEU A 37 14.98 -13.10 13.00
CA LEU A 37 16.19 -13.82 12.58
C LEU A 37 17.31 -13.78 13.64
N ILE A 38 17.49 -12.65 14.33
CA ILE A 38 18.62 -12.43 15.25
C ILE A 38 18.34 -12.95 16.67
N GLY A 39 17.10 -12.86 17.15
CA GLY A 39 16.79 -13.13 18.56
C GLY A 39 15.59 -14.05 18.83
N GLY A 40 14.87 -14.51 17.80
CA GLY A 40 13.59 -15.23 17.97
C GLY A 40 12.52 -14.43 18.73
N VAL A 41 12.77 -13.15 18.98
CA VAL A 41 11.87 -12.24 19.69
C VAL A 41 10.78 -11.82 18.71
N THR A 42 9.61 -12.42 18.86
CA THR A 42 8.38 -11.91 18.25
C THR A 42 7.89 -10.72 19.09
N ILE A 43 7.69 -9.56 18.47
CA ILE A 43 7.10 -8.40 19.16
C ILE A 43 5.62 -8.77 19.46
N PRO A 44 5.24 -8.99 20.74
CA PRO A 44 3.91 -9.50 21.07
C PRO A 44 2.79 -8.53 20.70
N PHE A 45 3.10 -7.24 20.63
CA PHE A 45 2.14 -6.16 20.37
C PHE A 45 1.64 -6.05 18.92
N ILE A 46 2.33 -6.68 17.94
CA ILE A 46 1.92 -6.65 16.52
C ILE A 46 1.19 -7.95 16.10
N HIS A 47 1.48 -9.06 16.79
CA HIS A 47 0.91 -10.40 16.53
C HIS A 47 -0.21 -10.79 17.50
N GLY A 48 -0.39 -10.06 18.61
CA GLY A 48 -1.54 -10.25 19.48
C GLY A 48 -2.83 -9.76 18.82
N SER A 49 -3.90 -10.54 18.95
CA SER A 49 -5.31 -10.20 18.65
C SER A 49 -5.89 -9.09 19.55
N GLY A 50 -5.05 -8.18 20.05
CA GLY A 50 -5.51 -6.99 20.78
C GLY A 50 -6.08 -5.94 19.83
N LEU A 51 -6.97 -5.07 20.34
CA LEU A 51 -7.58 -3.95 19.60
C LEU A 51 -6.59 -3.15 18.73
N ILE A 52 -5.34 -3.02 19.19
CA ILE A 52 -4.26 -2.31 18.50
C ILE A 52 -3.90 -3.01 17.17
N GLY A 53 -3.88 -4.34 17.13
CA GLY A 53 -3.56 -5.13 15.94
C GLY A 53 -4.62 -5.03 14.84
N ILE A 54 -5.90 -4.94 15.23
CA ILE A 54 -7.02 -4.72 14.31
C ILE A 54 -6.99 -3.29 13.77
N GLY A 55 -6.85 -2.30 14.65
CA GLY A 55 -6.78 -0.88 14.26
C GLY A 55 -5.59 -0.59 13.34
N PHE A 56 -4.43 -1.18 13.61
CA PHE A 56 -3.26 -1.05 12.76
C PHE A 56 -3.48 -1.65 11.37
N SER A 57 -4.03 -2.86 11.27
CA SER A 57 -4.35 -3.45 9.95
C SER A 57 -5.39 -2.65 9.19
N ALA A 58 -6.39 -2.06 9.87
CA ALA A 58 -7.38 -1.19 9.22
C ALA A 58 -6.74 0.08 8.61
N ILE A 59 -5.79 0.69 9.34
CA ILE A 59 -5.03 1.85 8.83
C ILE A 59 -4.20 1.45 7.60
N ILE A 60 -3.53 0.28 7.64
CA ILE A 60 -2.73 -0.18 6.49
C ILE A 60 -3.62 -0.44 5.27
N VAL A 61 -4.79 -1.08 5.44
CA VAL A 61 -5.73 -1.29 4.34
C VAL A 61 -6.17 0.05 3.73
N ALA A 62 -6.45 1.06 4.56
CA ALA A 62 -6.78 2.40 4.07
C ALA A 62 -5.61 3.00 3.26
N ILE A 63 -4.39 2.97 3.79
CA ILE A 63 -3.18 3.45 3.09
C ILE A 63 -2.98 2.70 1.77
N ALA A 64 -3.12 1.37 1.77
CA ALA A 64 -2.92 0.55 0.58
C ALA A 64 -3.94 0.90 -0.52
N SER A 65 -5.20 1.17 -0.15
CA SER A 65 -6.21 1.67 -1.09
C SER A 65 -5.83 3.01 -1.74
N PHE A 66 -5.19 3.90 -0.98
CA PHE A 66 -4.67 5.18 -1.51
C PHE A 66 -3.45 4.98 -2.40
N THR A 67 -2.59 4.00 -2.13
CA THR A 67 -1.47 3.63 -3.01
C THR A 67 -1.96 3.23 -4.40
N LEU A 68 -3.02 2.44 -4.50
CA LEU A 68 -3.59 2.03 -5.80
C LEU A 68 -4.15 3.23 -6.58
N LEU A 69 -4.78 4.19 -5.89
CA LEU A 69 -5.20 5.45 -6.51
C LEU A 69 -3.99 6.26 -7.02
N SER A 70 -2.87 6.22 -6.29
CA SER A 70 -1.60 6.83 -6.70
C SER A 70 -0.99 6.15 -7.93
N ASP A 71 -1.06 4.82 -8.00
CA ASP A 71 -0.58 4.02 -9.13
C ASP A 71 -1.36 4.35 -10.41
N PHE A 72 -2.69 4.45 -10.32
CA PHE A 72 -3.52 4.87 -11.46
C PHE A 72 -3.18 6.29 -11.94
N TYR A 73 -2.92 7.21 -11.01
CA TYR A 73 -2.51 8.56 -11.38
C TYR A 73 -1.16 8.59 -12.08
N PHE A 74 -0.19 7.80 -11.61
CA PHE A 74 1.12 7.67 -12.24
C PHE A 74 1.01 7.15 -13.67
N ILE A 75 0.16 6.14 -13.89
CA ILE A 75 -0.11 5.59 -15.23
C ILE A 75 -0.81 6.61 -16.14
N GLU A 76 -1.85 7.32 -15.64
CA GLU A 76 -2.57 8.32 -16.45
C GLU A 76 -1.65 9.50 -16.83
N MET A 77 -0.81 9.95 -15.89
CA MET A 77 0.18 10.99 -16.14
C MET A 77 1.24 10.51 -17.13
N GLY A 78 1.69 9.27 -16.99
CA GLY A 78 2.67 8.67 -17.88
C GLY A 78 2.18 8.48 -19.32
N ALA A 79 0.92 8.08 -19.47
CA ALA A 79 0.27 8.00 -20.78
C ALA A 79 0.11 9.39 -21.42
N LYS A 80 -0.22 10.43 -20.63
CA LYS A 80 -0.35 11.82 -21.12
C LYS A 80 0.98 12.45 -21.52
N GLN A 81 2.06 12.11 -20.82
CA GLN A 81 3.41 12.61 -21.10
C GLN A 81 4.12 11.83 -22.22
N GLY A 82 3.49 10.77 -22.74
CA GLY A 82 4.07 9.96 -23.82
C GLY A 82 5.28 9.15 -23.36
N PHE A 83 5.23 8.54 -22.18
CA PHE A 83 6.33 7.69 -21.73
C PHE A 83 6.64 6.57 -22.74
N PRO A 84 7.90 6.12 -22.82
CA PRO A 84 8.30 5.05 -23.73
C PRO A 84 7.46 3.77 -23.52
N LYS A 85 7.05 3.11 -24.62
CA LYS A 85 6.22 1.88 -24.59
C LYS A 85 6.73 0.77 -23.65
N HIS A 86 8.03 0.67 -23.40
CA HIS A 86 8.58 -0.32 -22.48
C HIS A 86 8.24 -0.05 -21.01
N MET A 87 7.99 1.20 -20.63
CA MET A 87 7.59 1.56 -19.26
C MET A 87 6.13 1.16 -18.96
N GLU A 88 5.29 0.97 -19.98
CA GLU A 88 3.90 0.52 -19.80
C GLU A 88 3.84 -0.83 -19.09
N TRP A 89 4.73 -1.77 -19.47
CA TRP A 89 4.80 -3.09 -18.86
C TRP A 89 5.23 -3.04 -17.39
N TRP A 90 6.22 -2.21 -17.07
CA TRP A 90 6.65 -1.98 -15.69
C TRP A 90 5.56 -1.34 -14.84
N ALA A 91 4.82 -0.38 -15.39
CA ALA A 91 3.73 0.28 -14.70
C ALA A 91 2.54 -0.66 -14.46
N ALA A 92 2.21 -1.51 -15.44
CA ALA A 92 1.19 -2.55 -15.29
C ALA A 92 1.58 -3.61 -14.25
N PHE A 93 2.85 -4.02 -14.21
CA PHE A 93 3.36 -4.94 -13.21
C PHE A 93 3.32 -4.35 -11.79
N GLY A 94 3.73 -3.09 -11.63
CA GLY A 94 3.62 -2.38 -10.35
C GLY A 94 2.18 -2.33 -9.83
N LEU A 95 1.23 -2.05 -10.73
CA LEU A 95 -0.19 -2.05 -10.38
C LEU A 95 -0.68 -3.43 -9.94
N LEU A 96 -0.28 -4.51 -10.63
CA LEU A 96 -0.61 -5.87 -10.21
C LEU A 96 -0.07 -6.19 -8.81
N MET A 97 1.18 -5.79 -8.52
CA MET A 97 1.76 -5.98 -7.19
C MET A 97 0.97 -5.24 -6.10
N SER A 98 0.57 -3.99 -6.34
CA SER A 98 -0.27 -3.23 -5.40
C SER A 98 -1.64 -3.87 -5.18
N VAL A 99 -2.27 -4.41 -6.22
CA VAL A 99 -3.55 -5.13 -6.10
C VAL A 99 -3.39 -6.39 -5.24
N VAL A 100 -2.37 -7.20 -5.51
CA VAL A 100 -2.10 -8.42 -4.73
C VAL A 100 -1.77 -8.07 -3.28
N TRP A 101 -1.06 -6.97 -3.04
CA TRP A 101 -0.77 -6.52 -1.69
C TRP A 101 -2.06 -6.14 -0.93
N ILE A 102 -2.93 -5.33 -1.51
CA ILE A 102 -4.23 -5.01 -0.88
C ILE A 102 -5.00 -6.28 -0.55
N TYR A 103 -5.02 -7.24 -1.46
CA TYR A 103 -5.72 -8.51 -1.26
C TYR A 103 -5.23 -9.22 0.02
N ILE A 104 -3.91 -9.34 0.20
CA ILE A 104 -3.33 -9.98 1.38
C ILE A 104 -3.63 -9.19 2.65
N GLU A 105 -3.58 -7.85 2.61
CA GLU A 105 -3.84 -7.02 3.79
C GLU A 105 -5.31 -7.05 4.22
N VAL A 106 -6.25 -7.07 3.26
CA VAL A 106 -7.68 -7.26 3.53
C VAL A 106 -7.93 -8.63 4.14
N LEU A 107 -7.32 -9.69 3.60
CA LEU A 107 -7.41 -11.02 4.20
C LEU A 107 -6.87 -11.04 5.64
N ARG A 108 -5.76 -10.36 5.91
CA ARG A 108 -5.20 -10.23 7.25
C ARG A 108 -6.16 -9.49 8.19
N LEU A 109 -6.78 -8.41 7.73
CA LEU A 109 -7.77 -7.67 8.51
C LEU A 109 -8.97 -8.56 8.87
N ILE A 110 -9.51 -9.29 7.90
CA ILE A 110 -10.62 -10.22 8.11
C ILE A 110 -10.21 -11.35 9.08
N SER A 111 -8.99 -11.88 8.96
CA SER A 111 -8.48 -12.89 9.90
C SER A 111 -8.46 -12.37 11.34
N LYS A 112 -7.97 -11.16 11.57
CA LYS A 112 -7.92 -10.54 12.91
C LYS A 112 -9.28 -10.15 13.47
N LEU A 113 -10.29 -9.96 12.62
CA LEU A 113 -11.67 -9.72 13.03
C LEU A 113 -12.40 -11.02 13.42
N ARG A 114 -11.87 -12.18 13.01
CA ARG A 114 -12.49 -13.49 13.26
C ARG A 114 -11.91 -14.23 14.47
N ASP A 115 -10.68 -13.89 14.87
CA ASP A 115 -10.02 -14.35 16.11
C ASP A 115 -10.46 -13.49 17.32
#